data_AF-A0A936PNJ0-F1
#
_entry.id   AF-A0A936PNJ0-F1
#
_cell.length_a   1.000
_cell.length_b   1.000
_cell.length_c   1.000
_cell.angle_alpha   90.00
_cell.angle_beta   90.00
_cell.angle_gamma   90.00
#
_symmetry.space_group_name_H-M   'P 1'
#
loop_
_entity.id
_entity.type
_entity.pdbx_description
1 polymer ?
#
loop_
_entity_poly.entity_id
_entity_poly.type
_entity_poly.pdbx_seq_one_letter_code
_entity_poly.pdbx_strand_id
1 'polypeptide(L)'
;MPVWRGGLTFRIRLGKLILFGVETHPAARGLNVTPQLNAELAIQESVRQGPAPSAFHDAPDARLVLFPEDRDGQLTYRLAWETRTRTGTPPGLWVSLIDASSGELLHVWNEVRFLTGQVTALHTERTLDGKTTVSPMPLMTVKNGAGASTTTDWSGNFSLEESGSFTVGLSGAYITVRNRQSSNGAGSFSGSSFQWTTSSATQAEIDSYVFLHQVRDFWEPLTPEVSMVDDALTSNVNVSGSCNAYYDGNVNFYRAGSGCNNTGSIADVNYHEWGHGFHYTSLEAGTFDGSISEGIGDVTSALLTGDAVIAPYFSTSGSGIREIDTNLRYPDDITGEVHADGLIFAGAIWDLWAELETVYDPETAWLLTAQLFADAIKAGPTIPDSYDELVAADDDNGDLSDGTPNQCSILNAFALHGLGPGGSGGSTLTVAHETLVNQEPTATEYPLSAELTSFAPDCVAAEPEEAVVHYSIDGGATWADAMLSLSGKGDVAGAIPAQPQGSVVDYYVSVTNTDGDTVQNPTGGSINPHSFIVGELVEVYCEDFEDDDGGYTSELVAGGR
;
A
#
# COMPACT_ATOMS: atom_id res chain seq x y z
N MET A 1 -40.84 -51.97 19.23
CA MET A 1 -39.64 -51.26 18.74
C MET A 1 -40.10 -50.19 17.75
N PRO A 2 -39.67 -48.92 17.87
CA PRO A 2 -39.96 -47.93 16.86
C PRO A 2 -39.25 -48.30 15.54
N VAL A 3 -39.95 -48.10 14.42
CA VAL A 3 -39.32 -48.15 13.08
C VAL A 3 -38.75 -46.77 12.81
N TRP A 4 -37.47 -46.70 12.44
CA TRP A 4 -36.79 -45.45 12.13
C TRP A 4 -37.53 -44.75 10.98
N ARG A 5 -37.91 -43.49 11.20
CA ARG A 5 -38.73 -42.64 10.29
C ARG A 5 -40.13 -43.14 9.92
N GLY A 6 -40.63 -44.22 10.52
CA GLY A 6 -42.04 -44.62 10.34
C GLY A 6 -43.00 -43.56 10.90
N GLY A 7 -43.93 -43.07 10.08
CA GLY A 7 -44.80 -41.96 10.48
C GLY A 7 -45.71 -41.40 9.40
N LEU A 8 -46.24 -40.20 9.67
CA LEU A 8 -47.06 -39.42 8.76
C LEU A 8 -46.29 -38.16 8.36
N THR A 9 -46.25 -37.86 7.06
CA THR A 9 -45.65 -36.64 6.54
C THR A 9 -46.74 -35.76 5.93
N PHE A 10 -46.92 -34.55 6.44
CA PHE A 10 -47.78 -33.54 5.86
C PHE A 10 -46.91 -32.38 5.33
N ARG A 11 -47.19 -31.86 4.13
CA ARG A 11 -46.70 -30.53 3.73
C ARG A 11 -47.85 -29.58 3.50
N ILE A 12 -47.81 -28.45 4.19
CA ILE A 12 -48.74 -27.34 4.01
C ILE A 12 -47.98 -26.19 3.36
N ARG A 13 -48.52 -25.63 2.28
CA ARG A 13 -47.98 -24.42 1.62
C ARG A 13 -49.14 -23.49 1.31
N LEU A 14 -48.98 -22.19 1.60
CA LEU A 14 -50.01 -21.15 1.44
C LEU A 14 -51.35 -21.53 2.12
N GLY A 15 -51.28 -22.10 3.33
CA GLY A 15 -52.45 -22.50 4.11
C GLY A 15 -53.20 -23.74 3.59
N LYS A 16 -52.69 -24.44 2.57
CA LYS A 16 -53.29 -25.65 2.01
C LYS A 16 -52.39 -26.87 2.21
N LEU A 17 -52.98 -28.01 2.55
CA LEU A 17 -52.29 -29.31 2.53
C LEU A 17 -51.99 -29.69 1.07
N ILE A 18 -50.71 -29.78 0.72
CA ILE A 18 -50.25 -30.06 -0.65
C ILE A 18 -49.60 -31.43 -0.80
N LEU A 19 -49.18 -32.07 0.30
CA LEU A 19 -48.61 -33.41 0.29
C LEU A 19 -48.99 -34.16 1.57
N PHE A 20 -49.35 -35.42 1.41
CA PHE A 20 -49.61 -36.35 2.50
C PHE A 20 -48.94 -37.69 2.19
N GLY A 21 -48.08 -38.16 3.09
CA GLY A 21 -47.39 -39.45 3.01
C GLY A 21 -47.63 -40.25 4.29
N VAL A 22 -47.76 -41.57 4.14
CA VAL A 22 -48.00 -42.52 5.23
C VAL A 22 -47.02 -43.68 5.12
N GLU A 23 -46.22 -43.89 6.16
CA GLU A 23 -45.21 -44.95 6.23
C GLU A 23 -45.45 -45.79 7.49
N THR A 24 -46.28 -46.83 7.38
CA THR A 24 -46.81 -47.58 8.54
C THR A 24 -46.17 -48.94 8.80
N HIS A 25 -45.19 -49.36 7.99
CA HIS A 25 -44.31 -50.53 8.20
C HIS A 25 -44.94 -51.77 8.87
N PRO A 26 -46.09 -52.30 8.40
CA PRO A 26 -46.76 -53.42 9.06
C PRO A 26 -45.93 -54.71 9.06
N ALA A 27 -45.07 -54.89 8.06
CA ALA A 27 -44.15 -56.03 7.93
C ALA A 27 -43.06 -56.06 9.02
N ALA A 28 -42.84 -54.96 9.74
CA ALA A 28 -41.93 -54.92 10.88
C ALA A 28 -42.49 -55.64 12.12
N ARG A 29 -43.80 -55.95 12.14
CA ARG A 29 -44.47 -56.58 13.27
C ARG A 29 -44.02 -58.04 13.43
N GLY A 30 -43.59 -58.40 14.65
CA GLY A 30 -43.22 -59.78 14.99
C GLY A 30 -41.77 -60.14 14.66
N LEU A 31 -40.96 -59.20 14.17
CA LEU A 31 -39.53 -59.39 14.03
C LEU A 31 -38.86 -59.55 15.40
N ASN A 32 -37.76 -60.31 15.43
CA ASN A 32 -36.94 -60.42 16.62
C ASN A 32 -36.27 -59.06 16.91
N VAL A 33 -36.50 -58.55 18.12
CA VAL A 33 -35.98 -57.25 18.58
C VAL A 33 -34.98 -57.42 19.72
N THR A 34 -34.44 -58.62 19.89
CA THR A 34 -33.38 -58.93 20.85
C THR A 34 -32.04 -58.66 20.19
N PRO A 35 -31.28 -57.64 20.61
CA PRO A 35 -29.98 -57.36 20.03
C PRO A 35 -28.96 -58.43 20.47
N GLN A 36 -28.01 -58.77 19.59
CA GLN A 36 -26.86 -59.61 19.95
C GLN A 36 -25.66 -58.75 20.39
N LEU A 37 -25.61 -57.50 19.94
CA LEU A 37 -24.65 -56.47 20.34
C LEU A 37 -25.28 -55.54 21.37
N ASN A 38 -24.59 -55.27 22.48
CA ASN A 38 -25.08 -54.30 23.47
C ASN A 38 -24.83 -52.84 23.01
N ALA A 39 -25.46 -51.88 23.69
CA ALA A 39 -25.37 -50.45 23.36
C ALA A 39 -23.93 -49.91 23.39
N GLU A 40 -23.13 -50.34 24.37
CA GLU A 40 -21.74 -49.89 24.54
C GLU A 40 -20.86 -50.32 23.37
N LEU A 41 -20.95 -51.59 22.98
CA LEU A 41 -20.24 -52.11 21.81
C LEU A 41 -20.73 -51.44 20.52
N ALA A 42 -22.03 -51.13 20.41
CA ALA A 42 -22.56 -50.40 19.27
C ALA A 42 -22.00 -48.97 19.17
N ILE A 43 -21.82 -48.26 20.29
CA ILE A 43 -21.16 -46.96 20.33
C ILE A 43 -19.69 -47.08 19.93
N GLN A 44 -18.98 -48.10 20.41
CA GLN A 44 -17.58 -48.35 20.01
C GLN A 44 -17.47 -48.62 18.50
N GLU A 45 -18.39 -49.42 17.95
CA GLU A 45 -18.43 -49.69 16.52
C GLU A 45 -18.81 -48.46 15.70
N SER A 46 -19.70 -47.58 16.21
CA SER A 46 -20.03 -46.33 15.51
C SER A 46 -18.89 -45.33 15.48
N VAL A 47 -18.08 -45.26 16.54
CA VAL A 47 -16.83 -44.49 16.52
C VAL A 47 -15.84 -45.13 15.56
N ARG A 48 -15.57 -46.44 15.70
CA ARG A 48 -14.54 -47.15 14.92
C ARG A 48 -14.79 -47.13 13.41
N GLN A 49 -16.04 -47.24 12.98
CA GLN A 49 -16.43 -47.30 11.56
C GLN A 49 -16.91 -45.95 11.03
N GLY A 50 -17.14 -44.96 11.91
CA GLY A 50 -17.68 -43.65 11.56
C GLY A 50 -16.67 -42.70 10.90
N PRO A 51 -17.09 -41.47 10.56
CA PRO A 51 -16.26 -40.51 9.83
C PRO A 51 -15.06 -39.94 10.61
N ALA A 52 -15.06 -40.02 11.94
CA ALA A 52 -14.04 -39.43 12.81
C ALA A 52 -13.44 -40.42 13.82
N PRO A 53 -12.96 -41.60 13.39
CA PRO A 53 -12.64 -42.73 14.30
C PRO A 53 -11.47 -42.47 15.25
N SER A 54 -10.63 -41.47 14.94
CA SER A 54 -9.48 -41.06 15.75
C SER A 54 -9.78 -39.88 16.68
N ALA A 55 -10.98 -39.30 16.61
CA ALA A 55 -11.38 -38.18 17.45
C ALA A 55 -11.83 -38.67 18.84
N PHE A 56 -11.79 -37.79 19.84
CA PHE A 56 -12.47 -38.05 21.11
C PHE A 56 -13.97 -37.84 20.94
N HIS A 57 -14.76 -38.85 21.29
CA HIS A 57 -16.22 -38.81 21.25
C HIS A 57 -16.80 -38.71 22.67
N ASP A 58 -17.62 -37.69 22.94
CA ASP A 58 -18.31 -37.50 24.21
C ASP A 58 -19.84 -37.58 24.09
N ALA A 59 -20.51 -37.52 25.25
CA ALA A 59 -21.96 -37.61 25.41
C ALA A 59 -22.65 -38.74 24.61
N PRO A 60 -22.16 -40.00 24.67
CA PRO A 60 -22.73 -41.07 23.88
C PRO A 60 -24.13 -41.47 24.36
N ASP A 61 -25.05 -41.64 23.42
CA ASP A 61 -26.39 -42.21 23.65
C ASP A 61 -26.68 -43.28 22.59
N ALA A 62 -27.52 -44.25 22.93
CA ALA A 62 -27.90 -45.31 22.01
C ALA A 62 -29.31 -45.81 22.29
N ARG A 63 -30.11 -45.93 21.22
CA ARG A 63 -31.45 -46.53 21.28
C ARG A 63 -31.64 -47.55 20.17
N LEU A 64 -32.41 -48.60 20.47
CA LEU A 64 -32.78 -49.58 19.44
C LEU A 64 -33.89 -49.02 18.53
N VAL A 65 -33.71 -49.25 17.23
CA VAL A 65 -34.66 -48.94 16.17
C VAL A 65 -34.74 -50.12 15.20
N LEU A 66 -35.86 -50.26 14.50
CA LEU A 66 -35.91 -51.07 13.28
C LEU A 66 -35.60 -50.14 12.10
N PHE A 67 -34.48 -50.38 11.42
CA PHE A 67 -34.08 -49.62 10.24
C PHE A 67 -34.68 -50.26 8.98
N PRO A 68 -35.61 -49.59 8.28
CA PRO A 68 -36.13 -50.07 7.02
C PRO A 68 -35.14 -49.77 5.89
N GLU A 69 -34.83 -50.78 5.07
CA GLU A 69 -33.91 -50.69 3.94
C GLU A 69 -34.58 -51.28 2.69
N ASP A 70 -34.61 -50.50 1.60
CA ASP A 70 -35.08 -50.98 0.31
C ASP A 70 -33.96 -51.78 -0.38
N ARG A 71 -34.23 -53.04 -0.67
CA ARG A 71 -33.38 -53.90 -1.51
C ARG A 71 -34.22 -54.43 -2.65
N ASP A 72 -33.83 -54.08 -3.88
CA ASP A 72 -34.49 -54.52 -5.11
C ASP A 72 -36.01 -54.25 -5.16
N GLY A 73 -36.46 -53.15 -4.56
CA GLY A 73 -37.88 -52.77 -4.49
C GLY A 73 -38.66 -53.50 -3.40
N GLN A 74 -37.98 -54.24 -2.51
CA GLN A 74 -38.56 -54.82 -1.30
C GLN A 74 -37.99 -54.17 -0.05
N LEU A 75 -38.90 -53.75 0.84
CA LEU A 75 -38.53 -53.21 2.12
C LEU A 75 -38.17 -54.33 3.10
N THR A 76 -36.90 -54.36 3.49
CA THR A 76 -36.35 -55.23 4.54
C THR A 76 -36.11 -54.43 5.81
N TYR A 77 -35.98 -55.11 6.95
CA TYR A 77 -35.79 -54.45 8.24
C TYR A 77 -34.63 -55.07 8.99
N ARG A 78 -33.74 -54.21 9.47
CA ARG A 78 -32.64 -54.61 10.37
C ARG A 78 -32.86 -54.02 11.74
N LEU A 79 -32.65 -54.81 12.78
CA LEU A 79 -32.56 -54.28 14.14
C LEU A 79 -31.24 -53.51 14.23
N ALA A 80 -31.29 -52.23 14.59
CA ALA A 80 -30.11 -51.38 14.64
C ALA A 80 -30.10 -50.54 15.92
N TRP A 81 -28.90 -50.18 16.38
CA TRP A 81 -28.67 -49.14 17.36
C TRP A 81 -28.53 -47.80 16.64
N GLU A 82 -29.45 -46.86 16.89
CA GLU A 82 -29.22 -45.43 16.62
C GLU A 82 -28.35 -44.90 17.74
N THR A 83 -27.06 -44.76 17.46
CA THR A 83 -26.08 -44.15 18.36
C THR A 83 -25.92 -42.68 18.04
N ARG A 84 -25.66 -41.88 19.07
CA ARG A 84 -25.34 -40.45 18.97
C ARG A 84 -24.03 -40.23 19.68
N THR A 85 -23.08 -39.58 19.01
CA THR A 85 -21.79 -39.21 19.60
C THR A 85 -21.41 -37.81 19.16
N ARG A 86 -20.63 -37.09 19.98
CA ARG A 86 -20.16 -35.74 19.66
C ARG A 86 -18.64 -35.69 19.59
N THR A 87 -18.09 -35.00 18.59
CA THR A 87 -16.65 -34.74 18.45
C THR A 87 -16.37 -33.24 18.44
N GLY A 88 -15.21 -32.85 18.99
CA GLY A 88 -14.73 -31.46 18.91
C GLY A 88 -13.94 -31.14 17.64
N THR A 89 -13.17 -32.08 17.09
CA THR A 89 -12.37 -31.89 15.86
C THR A 89 -12.23 -33.21 15.09
N PRO A 90 -12.81 -33.34 13.88
CA PRO A 90 -13.75 -32.39 13.28
C PRO A 90 -14.99 -32.23 14.17
N PRO A 91 -15.62 -31.04 14.20
CA PRO A 91 -16.88 -30.87 14.91
C PRO A 91 -17.97 -31.79 14.36
N GLY A 92 -18.71 -32.45 15.25
CA GLY A 92 -19.74 -33.40 14.82
C GLY A 92 -20.78 -33.72 15.87
N LEU A 93 -22.03 -33.82 15.43
CA LEU A 93 -23.13 -34.48 16.14
C LEU A 93 -23.50 -35.71 15.29
N TRP A 94 -22.71 -36.76 15.44
CA TRP A 94 -22.81 -37.95 14.60
C TRP A 94 -23.99 -38.80 15.06
N VAL A 95 -24.89 -39.10 14.12
CA VAL A 95 -25.93 -40.12 14.31
C VAL A 95 -25.61 -41.28 13.42
N SER A 96 -25.41 -42.46 14.01
CA SER A 96 -25.04 -43.68 13.29
C SER A 96 -26.01 -44.81 13.59
N LEU A 97 -26.41 -45.54 12.56
CA LEU A 97 -27.20 -46.76 12.67
C LEU A 97 -26.25 -47.97 12.59
N ILE A 98 -26.12 -48.71 13.67
CA ILE A 98 -25.26 -49.91 13.76
C ILE A 98 -26.12 -51.15 13.81
N ASP A 99 -25.89 -52.14 12.95
CA ASP A 99 -26.60 -53.42 12.99
C ASP A 99 -26.45 -54.06 14.38
N ALA A 100 -27.58 -54.33 15.04
CA ALA A 100 -27.61 -54.80 16.41
C ALA A 100 -27.22 -56.28 16.55
N SER A 101 -26.89 -56.96 15.45
CA SER A 101 -26.37 -58.33 15.44
C SER A 101 -24.89 -58.37 15.04
N SER A 102 -24.53 -57.74 13.92
CA SER A 102 -23.18 -57.82 13.35
C SER A 102 -22.24 -56.70 13.77
N GLY A 103 -22.76 -55.56 14.24
CA GLY A 103 -21.98 -54.35 14.46
C GLY A 103 -21.64 -53.57 13.19
N GLU A 104 -22.18 -53.94 12.03
CA GLU A 104 -21.99 -53.22 10.76
C GLU A 104 -22.55 -51.79 10.84
N LEU A 105 -21.78 -50.78 10.40
CA LEU A 105 -22.30 -49.42 10.19
C LEU A 105 -23.23 -49.37 8.97
N LEU A 106 -24.53 -49.20 9.23
CA LEU A 106 -25.58 -49.17 8.21
C LEU A 106 -25.77 -47.79 7.59
N HIS A 107 -25.72 -46.74 8.42
CA HIS A 107 -25.89 -45.36 7.98
C HIS A 107 -25.24 -44.39 8.96
N VAL A 108 -24.76 -43.25 8.50
CA VAL A 108 -24.25 -42.17 9.35
C VAL A 108 -24.51 -40.80 8.72
N TRP A 109 -24.86 -39.82 9.56
CA TRP A 109 -24.96 -38.41 9.16
C TRP A 109 -24.53 -37.49 10.30
N ASN A 110 -24.19 -36.25 9.95
CA ASN A 110 -23.85 -35.19 10.90
C ASN A 110 -25.07 -34.27 11.10
N GLU A 111 -25.47 -34.04 12.35
CA GLU A 111 -26.58 -33.12 12.71
C GLU A 111 -26.09 -31.73 13.17
N VAL A 112 -24.80 -31.41 13.02
CA VAL A 112 -24.29 -30.04 13.24
C VAL A 112 -25.10 -29.06 12.39
N ARG A 113 -25.58 -28.00 13.03
CA ARG A 113 -26.24 -26.87 12.36
C ARG A 113 -25.26 -25.72 12.30
N PHE A 114 -25.23 -25.06 11.15
CA PHE A 114 -24.50 -23.81 10.97
C PHE A 114 -25.49 -22.66 10.99
N LEU A 115 -25.11 -21.58 11.65
CA LEU A 115 -25.73 -20.28 11.46
C LEU A 115 -24.84 -19.46 10.53
N THR A 116 -25.44 -18.96 9.46
CA THR A 116 -24.85 -17.92 8.62
C THR A 116 -25.36 -16.57 9.08
N GLY A 117 -24.46 -15.61 9.23
CA GLY A 117 -24.81 -14.27 9.67
C GLY A 117 -23.85 -13.21 9.15
N GLN A 118 -24.07 -11.96 9.57
CA GLN A 118 -23.28 -10.81 9.16
C GLN A 118 -22.94 -9.89 10.33
N VAL A 119 -21.70 -9.39 10.36
CA VAL A 119 -21.24 -8.36 11.29
C VAL A 119 -21.03 -7.06 10.53
N THR A 120 -21.61 -5.97 11.03
CA THR A 120 -21.50 -4.61 10.47
C THR A 120 -21.12 -3.61 11.56
N ALA A 121 -20.79 -2.38 11.18
CA ALA A 121 -20.56 -1.28 12.10
C ALA A 121 -21.23 -0.01 11.62
N LEU A 122 -21.87 0.73 12.53
CA LEU A 122 -22.22 2.12 12.31
C LEU A 122 -21.01 2.98 12.68
N HIS A 123 -20.40 3.62 11.70
CA HIS A 123 -19.17 4.39 11.85
C HIS A 123 -19.28 5.75 11.18
N THR A 124 -18.35 6.63 11.53
CA THR A 124 -18.18 7.94 10.90
C THR A 124 -17.88 7.77 9.41
N GLU A 125 -18.50 8.56 8.51
CA GLU A 125 -18.26 8.40 7.06
C GLU A 125 -16.81 8.74 6.67
N ARG A 126 -16.28 9.85 7.18
CA ARG A 126 -14.86 10.27 7.04
C ARG A 126 -14.37 10.97 8.30
N THR A 127 -15.16 11.92 8.80
CA THR A 127 -14.82 12.70 10.00
C THR A 127 -16.05 13.09 10.81
N LEU A 128 -15.87 13.75 11.96
CA LEU A 128 -16.93 14.08 12.93
C LEU A 128 -17.82 15.28 12.51
N ASP A 129 -18.18 15.35 11.22
CA ASP A 129 -19.13 16.32 10.66
C ASP A 129 -20.61 15.95 10.90
N GLY A 130 -20.82 14.80 11.56
CA GLY A 130 -22.14 14.25 11.90
C GLY A 130 -22.68 13.25 10.89
N LYS A 131 -21.95 12.97 9.79
CA LYS A 131 -22.33 11.93 8.84
C LYS A 131 -21.81 10.57 9.28
N THR A 132 -22.69 9.57 9.19
CA THR A 132 -22.38 8.18 9.56
C THR A 132 -22.87 7.24 8.48
N THR A 133 -22.16 6.14 8.30
CA THR A 133 -22.51 5.08 7.37
C THR A 133 -22.40 3.70 8.05
N VAL A 134 -22.94 2.68 7.40
CA VAL A 134 -22.87 1.29 7.87
C VAL A 134 -22.03 0.48 6.90
N SER A 135 -20.93 -0.08 7.40
CA SER A 135 -20.01 -0.92 6.61
C SER A 135 -19.93 -2.35 7.15
N PRO A 136 -19.60 -3.33 6.30
CA PRO A 136 -19.26 -4.68 6.77
C PRO A 136 -18.01 -4.64 7.66
N MET A 137 -17.91 -5.60 8.58
CA MET A 137 -16.70 -5.78 9.40
C MET A 137 -15.88 -6.95 8.87
N PRO A 138 -14.89 -6.71 7.99
CA PRO A 138 -14.11 -7.78 7.38
C PRO A 138 -13.10 -8.37 8.35
N LEU A 139 -12.71 -9.62 8.07
CA LEU A 139 -11.62 -10.33 8.73
C LEU A 139 -11.71 -10.42 10.26
N MET A 140 -12.91 -10.21 10.83
CA MET A 140 -13.17 -10.19 12.27
C MET A 140 -13.38 -11.60 12.80
N THR A 141 -12.80 -11.89 13.97
CA THR A 141 -13.05 -13.18 14.63
C THR A 141 -14.43 -13.21 15.30
N VAL A 142 -15.27 -14.18 14.91
CA VAL A 142 -16.55 -14.51 15.55
C VAL A 142 -16.39 -15.81 16.32
N LYS A 143 -16.79 -15.84 17.59
CA LYS A 143 -16.77 -17.05 18.43
C LYS A 143 -18.17 -17.43 18.87
N ASN A 144 -18.47 -18.72 18.83
CA ASN A 144 -19.74 -19.24 19.34
C ASN A 144 -19.63 -19.61 20.83
N GLY A 145 -20.76 -19.80 21.52
CA GLY A 145 -20.79 -20.17 22.94
C GLY A 145 -20.20 -21.54 23.28
N ALA A 146 -19.92 -22.38 22.28
CA ALA A 146 -19.23 -23.67 22.43
C ALA A 146 -17.69 -23.56 22.29
N GLY A 147 -17.17 -22.35 21.99
CA GLY A 147 -15.73 -22.09 21.85
C GLY A 147 -15.17 -22.26 20.44
N ALA A 148 -15.99 -22.63 19.44
CA ALA A 148 -15.58 -22.62 18.04
C ALA A 148 -15.51 -21.19 17.51
N SER A 149 -14.65 -20.94 16.54
CA SER A 149 -14.47 -19.62 15.93
C SER A 149 -14.38 -19.68 14.42
N THR A 150 -14.76 -18.58 13.77
CA THR A 150 -14.55 -18.34 12.33
C THR A 150 -14.18 -16.86 12.13
N THR A 151 -13.80 -16.52 10.91
CA THR A 151 -13.46 -15.16 10.49
C THR A 151 -14.52 -14.66 9.50
N THR A 152 -14.91 -13.40 9.60
CA THR A 152 -15.82 -12.80 8.60
C THR A 152 -15.13 -12.59 7.25
N ASP A 153 -15.88 -12.72 6.15
CA ASP A 153 -15.42 -12.33 4.82
C ASP A 153 -15.44 -10.80 4.61
N TRP A 154 -15.04 -10.33 3.42
CA TRP A 154 -15.03 -8.90 3.06
C TRP A 154 -16.42 -8.22 3.12
N SER A 155 -17.49 -9.01 3.00
CA SER A 155 -18.87 -8.55 3.17
C SER A 155 -19.35 -8.67 4.62
N GLY A 156 -18.46 -8.99 5.57
CA GLY A 156 -18.79 -9.15 6.98
C GLY A 156 -19.56 -10.43 7.28
N ASN A 157 -19.72 -11.35 6.33
CA ASN A 157 -20.49 -12.57 6.53
C ASN A 157 -19.65 -13.62 7.25
N PHE A 158 -20.29 -14.42 8.09
CA PHE A 158 -19.69 -15.57 8.74
C PHE A 158 -20.61 -16.80 8.67
N SER A 159 -20.01 -17.98 8.73
CA SER A 159 -20.72 -19.25 8.91
C SER A 159 -20.03 -20.03 10.03
N LEU A 160 -20.76 -20.31 11.10
CA LEU A 160 -20.24 -20.97 12.29
C LEU A 160 -21.31 -21.87 12.91
N GLU A 161 -20.88 -22.90 13.63
CA GLU A 161 -21.81 -23.82 14.29
C GLU A 161 -22.74 -23.07 15.25
N GLU A 162 -24.03 -23.38 15.17
CA GLU A 162 -25.04 -22.78 16.02
C GLU A 162 -24.89 -23.26 17.47
N SER A 163 -24.69 -22.33 18.41
CA SER A 163 -24.60 -22.63 19.85
C SER A 163 -25.41 -21.67 20.72
N GLY A 164 -26.43 -21.04 20.14
CA GLY A 164 -27.37 -20.13 20.82
C GLY A 164 -26.85 -18.71 21.07
N SER A 165 -25.54 -18.51 21.20
CA SER A 165 -24.92 -17.18 21.33
C SER A 165 -23.57 -17.09 20.61
N PHE A 166 -23.24 -15.88 20.19
CA PHE A 166 -21.98 -15.51 19.56
C PHE A 166 -21.36 -14.33 20.30
N THR A 167 -20.04 -14.21 20.18
CA THR A 167 -19.26 -13.10 20.70
C THR A 167 -18.30 -12.62 19.62
N VAL A 168 -18.08 -11.31 19.61
CA VAL A 168 -17.16 -10.61 18.70
C VAL A 168 -16.36 -9.59 19.49
N GLY A 169 -15.13 -9.34 19.04
CA GLY A 169 -14.31 -8.22 19.47
C GLY A 169 -13.80 -7.48 18.25
N LEU A 170 -13.30 -6.25 18.44
CA LEU A 170 -12.63 -5.48 17.38
C LEU A 170 -11.20 -6.02 17.17
N SER A 171 -11.11 -7.29 16.79
CA SER A 171 -9.88 -8.04 16.56
C SER A 171 -10.11 -9.09 15.48
N GLY A 172 -9.21 -9.11 14.51
CA GLY A 172 -9.29 -9.90 13.30
C GLY A 172 -7.94 -10.47 12.87
N ALA A 173 -7.91 -11.01 11.66
CA ALA A 173 -6.68 -11.56 11.07
C ALA A 173 -5.61 -10.48 10.81
N TYR A 174 -6.05 -9.26 10.46
CA TYR A 174 -5.17 -8.14 10.12
C TYR A 174 -5.17 -7.07 11.23
N ILE A 175 -6.32 -6.46 11.56
CA ILE A 175 -6.39 -5.42 12.62
C ILE A 175 -6.75 -5.99 13.98
N THR A 176 -6.05 -5.54 15.02
CA THR A 176 -6.51 -5.63 16.42
C THR A 176 -6.58 -4.26 17.07
N VAL A 177 -7.78 -3.85 17.49
CA VAL A 177 -8.00 -2.59 18.20
C VAL A 177 -7.85 -2.78 19.71
N ARG A 178 -7.15 -1.85 20.35
CA ARG A 178 -6.98 -1.78 21.81
C ARG A 178 -7.38 -0.40 22.32
N ASN A 179 -8.34 -0.37 23.24
CA ASN A 179 -8.68 0.84 23.97
C ASN A 179 -7.66 1.05 25.11
N ARG A 180 -7.01 2.21 25.15
CA ARG A 180 -5.96 2.50 26.12
C ARG A 180 -6.44 3.24 27.37
N GLN A 181 -7.73 3.58 27.46
CA GLN A 181 -8.36 4.21 28.64
C GLN A 181 -9.32 3.28 29.38
N SER A 182 -9.94 2.35 28.68
CA SER A 182 -10.94 1.43 29.24
C SER A 182 -10.78 0.01 28.73
N SER A 183 -11.72 -0.88 29.10
CA SER A 183 -11.83 -2.19 28.45
C SER A 183 -12.08 -2.03 26.95
N ASN A 184 -11.52 -2.94 26.15
CA ASN A 184 -11.81 -3.05 24.74
C ASN A 184 -13.31 -3.32 24.50
N GLY A 185 -13.81 -2.83 23.37
CA GLY A 185 -15.15 -3.13 22.88
C GLY A 185 -15.40 -4.62 22.74
N ALA A 186 -16.59 -5.06 23.15
CA ALA A 186 -17.02 -6.45 23.08
C ALA A 186 -18.50 -6.54 22.73
N GLY A 187 -18.83 -7.42 21.79
CA GLY A 187 -20.20 -7.69 21.36
C GLY A 187 -20.62 -9.10 21.74
N SER A 188 -21.89 -9.26 22.11
CA SER A 188 -22.53 -10.58 22.21
C SER A 188 -23.94 -10.53 21.64
N PHE A 189 -24.32 -11.57 20.91
CA PHE A 189 -25.61 -11.61 20.23
C PHE A 189 -26.11 -13.04 20.03
N SER A 190 -27.41 -13.16 19.80
CA SER A 190 -28.07 -14.39 19.39
C SER A 190 -28.76 -14.13 18.05
N GLY A 191 -28.61 -15.03 17.09
CA GLY A 191 -29.17 -14.86 15.74
C GLY A 191 -28.10 -14.45 14.72
N SER A 192 -28.55 -14.11 13.51
CA SER A 192 -27.72 -14.02 12.31
C SER A 192 -27.08 -12.66 12.06
N SER A 193 -27.17 -11.69 12.98
CA SER A 193 -26.52 -10.41 12.76
C SER A 193 -26.08 -9.70 14.03
N PHE A 194 -25.02 -8.91 13.90
CA PHE A 194 -24.54 -7.99 14.90
C PHE A 194 -24.10 -6.68 14.24
N GLN A 195 -24.42 -5.56 14.86
CA GLN A 195 -23.94 -4.25 14.43
C GLN A 195 -23.20 -3.57 15.58
N TRP A 196 -21.93 -3.26 15.36
CA TRP A 196 -21.16 -2.41 16.25
C TRP A 196 -21.76 -1.00 16.27
N THR A 197 -22.00 -0.51 17.48
CA THR A 197 -22.44 0.87 17.76
C THR A 197 -21.73 1.34 19.02
N THR A 198 -21.89 2.60 19.39
CA THR A 198 -21.32 3.17 20.62
C THR A 198 -21.84 2.53 21.91
N SER A 199 -22.82 1.62 21.83
CA SER A 199 -23.28 0.81 22.96
C SER A 199 -22.34 -0.36 23.30
N SER A 200 -21.48 -0.80 22.38
CA SER A 200 -20.59 -1.96 22.54
C SER A 200 -19.10 -1.64 22.46
N ALA A 201 -18.72 -0.46 21.95
CA ALA A 201 -17.35 0.04 21.87
C ALA A 201 -17.35 1.58 21.81
N THR A 202 -16.20 2.23 21.99
CA THR A 202 -16.10 3.67 21.68
C THR A 202 -16.11 3.92 20.17
N GLN A 203 -16.52 5.11 19.74
CA GLN A 203 -16.57 5.45 18.31
C GLN A 203 -15.21 5.31 17.63
N ALA A 204 -14.13 5.74 18.29
CA ALA A 204 -12.76 5.60 17.77
C ALA A 204 -12.33 4.14 17.59
N GLU A 205 -12.80 3.22 18.44
CA GLU A 205 -12.51 1.79 18.26
C GLU A 205 -13.20 1.23 17.01
N ILE A 206 -14.45 1.64 16.76
CA ILE A 206 -15.23 1.19 15.61
C ILE A 206 -14.66 1.79 14.33
N ASP A 207 -14.49 3.10 14.30
CA ASP A 207 -13.97 3.88 13.18
C ASP A 207 -12.60 3.35 12.76
N SER A 208 -11.65 3.23 13.69
CA SER A 208 -10.29 2.78 13.37
C SER A 208 -10.24 1.35 12.82
N TYR A 209 -11.09 0.43 13.30
CA TYR A 209 -11.16 -0.91 12.70
C TYR A 209 -11.59 -0.85 11.23
N VAL A 210 -12.58 -0.01 10.90
CA VAL A 210 -13.11 0.12 9.55
C VAL A 210 -12.11 0.82 8.64
N PHE A 211 -11.64 2.01 9.03
CA PHE A 211 -10.74 2.83 8.22
C PHE A 211 -9.43 2.09 7.89
N LEU A 212 -8.84 1.38 8.85
CA LEU A 212 -7.60 0.64 8.59
C LEU A 212 -7.78 -0.54 7.63
N HIS A 213 -8.97 -1.14 7.54
CA HIS A 213 -9.25 -2.12 6.49
C HIS A 213 -9.50 -1.45 5.14
N GLN A 214 -10.09 -0.26 5.10
CA GLN A 214 -10.31 0.47 3.83
C GLN A 214 -8.99 0.88 3.17
N VAL A 215 -8.04 1.43 3.94
CA VAL A 215 -6.70 1.77 3.39
C VAL A 215 -5.93 0.53 2.96
N ARG A 216 -6.01 -0.57 3.71
CA ARG A 216 -5.44 -1.86 3.28
C ARG A 216 -6.05 -2.36 1.97
N ASP A 217 -7.38 -2.37 1.87
CA ASP A 217 -8.12 -2.87 0.70
C ASP A 217 -7.81 -2.07 -0.57
N PHE A 218 -7.54 -0.76 -0.41
CA PHE A 218 -7.09 0.09 -1.50
C PHE A 218 -5.68 -0.27 -1.99
N TRP A 219 -4.71 -0.45 -1.07
CA TRP A 219 -3.31 -0.66 -1.45
C TRP A 219 -2.93 -2.12 -1.76
N GLU A 220 -3.64 -3.11 -1.21
CA GLU A 220 -3.35 -4.54 -1.42
C GLU A 220 -3.25 -4.96 -2.89
N PRO A 221 -4.15 -4.56 -3.80
CA PRO A 221 -4.03 -4.95 -5.21
C PRO A 221 -2.88 -4.25 -5.95
N LEU A 222 -2.43 -3.09 -5.46
CA LEU A 222 -1.35 -2.30 -6.08
C LEU A 222 0.04 -2.68 -5.54
N THR A 223 0.11 -3.17 -4.30
CA THR A 223 1.35 -3.45 -3.58
C THR A 223 1.29 -4.75 -2.76
N PRO A 224 0.91 -5.89 -3.35
CA PRO A 224 0.78 -7.15 -2.62
C PRO A 224 2.11 -7.66 -2.01
N GLU A 225 3.24 -7.14 -2.48
CA GLU A 225 4.58 -7.42 -1.95
C GLU A 225 4.95 -6.63 -0.69
N VAL A 226 4.22 -5.55 -0.38
CA VAL A 226 4.55 -4.66 0.74
C VAL A 226 3.94 -5.20 2.03
N SER A 227 4.80 -5.50 3.02
CA SER A 227 4.35 -6.15 4.26
C SER A 227 3.24 -5.40 5.02
N MET A 228 3.12 -4.08 4.88
CA MET A 228 2.04 -3.31 5.52
C MET A 228 0.63 -3.78 5.12
N VAL A 229 0.42 -4.34 3.92
CA VAL A 229 -0.91 -4.84 3.52
C VAL A 229 -1.23 -6.24 4.08
N ASP A 230 -0.26 -6.95 4.64
CA ASP A 230 -0.45 -8.34 5.10
C ASP A 230 -0.15 -8.55 6.59
N ASP A 231 0.84 -7.86 7.14
CA ASP A 231 1.25 -8.01 8.52
C ASP A 231 0.21 -7.48 9.50
N ALA A 232 0.03 -8.20 10.61
CA ALA A 232 -0.96 -7.83 11.61
C ALA A 232 -0.63 -6.47 12.27
N LEU A 233 -1.58 -5.55 12.23
CA LEU A 233 -1.45 -4.19 12.76
C LEU A 233 -2.29 -4.01 14.04
N THR A 234 -1.67 -3.50 15.11
CA THR A 234 -2.45 -3.04 16.27
C THR A 234 -2.88 -1.59 16.05
N SER A 235 -4.15 -1.29 16.30
CA SER A 235 -4.64 0.07 16.49
C SER A 235 -4.86 0.37 17.98
N ASN A 236 -4.07 1.30 18.52
CA ASN A 236 -4.22 1.77 19.90
C ASN A 236 -5.03 3.07 19.89
N VAL A 237 -6.28 3.02 20.32
CA VAL A 237 -7.16 4.20 20.38
C VAL A 237 -7.32 4.71 21.80
N ASN A 238 -7.72 5.98 21.91
CA ASN A 238 -7.87 6.68 23.18
C ASN A 238 -6.55 6.72 23.99
N VAL A 239 -5.40 6.78 23.31
CA VAL A 239 -4.09 6.93 23.95
C VAL A 239 -4.05 8.25 24.73
N SER A 240 -3.34 8.26 25.86
CA SER A 240 -3.21 9.46 26.69
C SER A 240 -2.44 10.54 25.95
N GLY A 241 -3.10 11.65 25.67
CA GLY A 241 -2.59 12.77 24.88
C GLY A 241 -3.78 13.54 24.31
N SER A 242 -3.51 14.53 23.46
CA SER A 242 -4.51 15.22 22.65
C SER A 242 -3.82 15.87 21.45
N CYS A 243 -4.57 16.12 20.36
CA CYS A 243 -4.06 16.82 19.18
C CYS A 243 -2.84 16.15 18.52
N ASN A 244 -2.80 14.82 18.49
CA ASN A 244 -1.80 14.09 17.72
C ASN A 244 -2.25 12.65 17.43
N ALA A 245 -1.54 11.99 16.53
CA ALA A 245 -1.47 10.55 16.38
C ALA A 245 -0.01 10.20 16.01
N TYR A 246 0.34 8.92 15.98
CA TYR A 246 1.67 8.50 15.52
C TYR A 246 1.71 7.01 15.16
N TYR A 247 2.65 6.67 14.29
CA TYR A 247 3.06 5.31 13.96
C TYR A 247 4.36 4.91 14.68
N ASP A 248 4.38 3.73 15.29
CA ASP A 248 5.56 3.16 15.97
C ASP A 248 5.78 1.66 15.65
N GLY A 249 5.32 1.21 14.48
CA GLY A 249 5.06 -0.20 14.17
C GLY A 249 3.62 -0.61 14.52
N ASN A 250 2.91 0.22 15.27
CA ASN A 250 1.46 0.20 15.43
C ASN A 250 0.92 1.61 15.18
N VAL A 251 -0.37 1.74 14.92
CA VAL A 251 -1.01 3.07 14.81
C VAL A 251 -1.59 3.47 16.17
N ASN A 252 -1.34 4.72 16.58
CA ASN A 252 -1.66 5.22 17.92
C ASN A 252 -2.43 6.54 17.85
N PHE A 253 -3.65 6.55 18.37
CA PHE A 253 -4.57 7.68 18.25
C PHE A 253 -4.91 8.28 19.62
N TYR A 254 -4.67 9.59 19.76
CA TYR A 254 -5.01 10.32 20.97
C TYR A 254 -6.50 10.57 21.13
N ARG A 255 -6.94 10.56 22.39
CA ARG A 255 -8.30 10.97 22.76
C ARG A 255 -8.55 12.45 22.42
N ALA A 256 -9.83 12.80 22.33
CA ALA A 256 -10.25 14.20 22.24
C ALA A 256 -9.76 15.01 23.44
N GLY A 257 -9.38 16.27 23.19
CA GLY A 257 -8.85 17.18 24.21
C GLY A 257 -8.17 18.39 23.60
N SER A 258 -7.94 19.43 24.40
CA SER A 258 -7.21 20.64 24.00
C SER A 258 -7.73 21.32 22.72
N GLY A 259 -9.03 21.18 22.43
CA GLY A 259 -9.67 21.72 21.23
C GLY A 259 -9.63 20.79 20.01
N CYS A 260 -9.02 19.61 20.09
CA CYS A 260 -9.00 18.60 19.04
C CYS A 260 -9.98 17.46 19.34
N ASN A 261 -10.52 16.89 18.27
CA ASN A 261 -11.33 15.69 18.32
C ASN A 261 -10.47 14.44 18.56
N ASN A 262 -11.12 13.30 18.73
CA ASN A 262 -10.43 12.01 18.86
C ASN A 262 -9.86 11.60 17.50
N THR A 263 -8.54 11.45 17.40
CA THR A 263 -7.89 11.24 16.10
C THR A 263 -8.20 9.85 15.52
N GLY A 264 -8.57 8.87 16.35
CA GLY A 264 -8.96 7.54 15.89
C GLY A 264 -10.32 7.51 15.18
N SER A 265 -11.10 8.59 15.30
CA SER A 265 -12.41 8.77 14.64
C SER A 265 -12.35 9.58 13.35
N ILE A 266 -11.14 9.85 12.84
CA ILE A 266 -10.93 10.60 11.60
C ILE A 266 -10.23 9.68 10.61
N ALA A 267 -10.87 9.41 9.48
CA ALA A 267 -10.37 8.50 8.45
C ALA A 267 -9.00 8.94 7.94
N ASP A 268 -8.87 10.23 7.60
CA ASP A 268 -7.62 10.84 7.13
C ASP A 268 -6.44 10.57 8.07
N VAL A 269 -6.64 10.70 9.39
CA VAL A 269 -5.58 10.43 10.35
C VAL A 269 -5.26 8.93 10.41
N ASN A 270 -6.24 8.05 10.32
CA ASN A 270 -5.97 6.61 10.25
C ASN A 270 -5.19 6.24 8.98
N TYR A 271 -5.51 6.85 7.84
CA TYR A 271 -4.82 6.63 6.57
C TYR A 271 -3.40 7.19 6.60
N HIS A 272 -3.22 8.39 7.14
CA HIS A 272 -1.91 9.02 7.31
C HIS A 272 -0.98 8.18 8.18
N GLU A 273 -1.44 7.73 9.36
CA GLU A 273 -0.63 6.90 10.25
C GLU A 273 -0.32 5.52 9.64
N TRP A 274 -1.24 4.98 8.82
CA TRP A 274 -0.97 3.78 8.04
C TRP A 274 0.08 4.04 6.96
N GLY A 275 0.05 5.21 6.33
CA GLY A 275 1.02 5.69 5.33
C GLY A 275 2.47 5.74 5.84
N HIS A 276 2.70 6.07 7.11
CA HIS A 276 4.06 5.95 7.69
C HIS A 276 4.57 4.51 7.69
N GLY A 277 3.70 3.54 8.02
CA GLY A 277 4.03 2.12 7.95
C GLY A 277 4.26 1.68 6.52
N PHE A 278 3.40 2.12 5.60
CA PHE A 278 3.56 1.88 4.16
C PHE A 278 4.92 2.35 3.66
N HIS A 279 5.30 3.61 3.90
CA HIS A 279 6.63 4.14 3.58
C HIS A 279 7.73 3.24 4.14
N TYR A 280 7.72 2.97 5.45
CA TYR A 280 8.77 2.20 6.11
C TYR A 280 8.95 0.79 5.51
N THR A 281 7.85 0.14 5.14
CA THR A 281 7.86 -1.23 4.60
C THR A 281 8.06 -1.32 3.10
N SER A 282 7.90 -0.21 2.37
CA SER A 282 8.11 -0.16 0.92
C SER A 282 9.57 0.08 0.54
N LEU A 283 10.42 0.57 1.45
CA LEU A 283 11.82 0.89 1.15
C LEU A 283 12.63 -0.34 0.73
N GLU A 284 13.04 -0.37 -0.54
CA GLU A 284 13.98 -1.35 -1.11
C GLU A 284 15.39 -0.76 -1.28
N ALA A 285 15.47 0.57 -1.43
CA ALA A 285 16.69 1.35 -1.55
C ALA A 285 16.59 2.68 -0.79
N GLY A 286 17.61 3.54 -0.97
CA GLY A 286 17.61 4.90 -0.43
C GLY A 286 17.65 4.98 1.10
N THR A 287 17.06 6.05 1.63
CA THR A 287 16.99 6.32 3.07
C THR A 287 15.61 6.81 3.47
N PHE A 288 15.20 6.48 4.70
CA PHE A 288 13.98 7.04 5.28
C PHE A 288 14.13 8.55 5.49
N ASP A 289 13.34 9.34 4.76
CA ASP A 289 13.22 10.78 4.94
C ASP A 289 11.90 11.12 5.67
N GLY A 290 12.01 11.93 6.72
CA GLY A 290 10.87 12.28 7.57
C GLY A 290 9.84 13.16 6.87
N SER A 291 10.28 14.14 6.07
CA SER A 291 9.40 15.04 5.33
C SER A 291 8.67 14.30 4.22
N ILE A 292 9.38 13.42 3.49
CA ILE A 292 8.75 12.50 2.53
C ILE A 292 7.75 11.59 3.23
N SER A 293 8.07 11.09 4.43
CA SER A 293 7.11 10.25 5.16
C SER A 293 5.82 10.98 5.56
N GLU A 294 5.90 12.25 5.96
CA GLU A 294 4.73 13.09 6.22
C GLU A 294 3.90 13.30 4.94
N GLY A 295 4.58 13.58 3.83
CA GLY A 295 3.94 13.73 2.52
C GLY A 295 3.26 12.44 2.06
N ILE A 296 3.90 11.28 2.25
CA ILE A 296 3.32 9.95 1.94
C ILE A 296 2.05 9.70 2.75
N GLY A 297 2.04 10.05 4.03
CA GLY A 297 0.84 9.94 4.87
C GLY A 297 -0.31 10.79 4.34
N ASP A 298 -0.03 12.04 3.96
CA ASP A 298 -1.04 12.95 3.42
C ASP A 298 -1.54 12.52 2.04
N VAL A 299 -0.66 12.09 1.13
CA VAL A 299 -1.04 11.54 -0.20
C VAL A 299 -1.89 10.28 -0.05
N THR A 300 -1.49 9.37 0.86
CA THR A 300 -2.25 8.16 1.17
C THR A 300 -3.66 8.51 1.62
N SER A 301 -3.81 9.53 2.48
CA SER A 301 -5.12 10.01 2.87
C SER A 301 -5.89 10.60 1.69
N ALA A 302 -5.27 11.50 0.94
CA ALA A 302 -5.92 12.27 -0.12
C ALA A 302 -6.39 11.38 -1.28
N LEU A 303 -5.65 10.34 -1.65
CA LEU A 303 -6.05 9.37 -2.67
C LEU A 303 -7.29 8.58 -2.24
N LEU A 304 -7.44 8.25 -0.94
CA LEU A 304 -8.65 7.57 -0.44
C LEU A 304 -9.84 8.52 -0.26
N THR A 305 -9.60 9.77 0.11
CA THR A 305 -10.68 10.73 0.41
C THR A 305 -11.12 11.55 -0.78
N GLY A 306 -10.28 11.67 -1.82
CA GLY A 306 -10.48 12.54 -2.97
C GLY A 306 -10.57 14.02 -2.60
N ASP A 307 -9.79 14.45 -1.61
CA ASP A 307 -9.87 15.80 -1.03
C ASP A 307 -8.48 16.26 -0.58
N ALA A 308 -8.10 17.48 -0.96
CA ALA A 308 -6.83 18.09 -0.62
C ALA A 308 -6.74 18.53 0.85
N VAL A 309 -7.88 18.79 1.52
CA VAL A 309 -7.89 19.19 2.93
C VAL A 309 -7.70 17.94 3.79
N ILE A 310 -6.60 17.89 4.53
CA ILE A 310 -6.24 16.76 5.38
C ILE A 310 -6.89 16.89 6.75
N ALA A 311 -7.56 15.80 7.15
CA ALA A 311 -8.20 15.62 8.46
C ALA A 311 -9.18 16.75 8.84
N PRO A 312 -10.19 17.09 8.01
CA PRO A 312 -11.25 18.01 8.41
C PRO A 312 -11.85 17.56 9.75
N TYR A 313 -12.26 18.50 10.61
CA TYR A 313 -12.63 18.23 12.00
C TYR A 313 -11.52 17.61 12.88
N PHE A 314 -10.24 17.70 12.52
CA PHE A 314 -9.17 17.46 13.48
C PHE A 314 -9.33 18.37 14.70
N SER A 315 -9.62 19.65 14.45
CA SER A 315 -10.06 20.56 15.50
C SER A 315 -11.59 20.53 15.67
N THR A 316 -12.05 20.78 16.89
CA THR A 316 -13.47 20.90 17.23
C THR A 316 -14.16 22.10 16.56
N SER A 317 -13.41 23.01 15.92
CA SER A 317 -13.98 24.09 15.11
C SER A 317 -14.48 23.59 13.74
N GLY A 318 -14.11 22.38 13.35
CA GLY A 318 -14.37 21.80 12.02
C GLY A 318 -13.19 21.93 11.06
N SER A 319 -12.13 22.65 11.41
CA SER A 319 -10.96 22.83 10.55
C SER A 319 -10.16 21.55 10.34
N GLY A 320 -9.58 21.40 9.15
CA GLY A 320 -8.49 20.47 8.87
C GLY A 320 -7.19 20.85 9.57
N ILE A 321 -6.17 20.00 9.45
CA ILE A 321 -4.83 20.28 9.99
C ILE A 321 -3.93 20.97 8.96
N ARG A 322 -4.09 20.65 7.67
CA ARG A 322 -3.39 21.25 6.51
C ARG A 322 -4.11 20.92 5.20
N GLU A 323 -3.61 21.43 4.09
CA GLU A 323 -4.11 21.22 2.73
C GLU A 323 -2.91 20.94 1.82
N ILE A 324 -3.01 19.94 0.95
CA ILE A 324 -1.91 19.54 0.05
C ILE A 324 -1.95 20.24 -1.32
N ASP A 325 -3.10 20.80 -1.70
CA ASP A 325 -3.26 21.65 -2.90
C ASP A 325 -2.58 23.01 -2.65
N THR A 326 -1.26 23.01 -2.72
CA THR A 326 -0.38 24.15 -2.43
C THR A 326 0.81 24.13 -3.37
N ASN A 327 1.24 25.27 -3.89
CA ASN A 327 2.39 25.33 -4.80
C ASN A 327 3.71 25.61 -4.05
N LEU A 328 3.95 24.93 -2.92
CA LEU A 328 5.18 25.09 -2.16
C LEU A 328 6.37 24.54 -2.96
N ARG A 329 7.49 25.27 -2.99
CA ARG A 329 8.63 25.01 -3.87
C ARG A 329 9.90 24.64 -3.11
N TYR A 330 10.62 23.64 -3.61
CA TYR A 330 11.99 23.36 -3.19
C TYR A 330 13.00 24.22 -3.97
N PRO A 331 14.09 24.73 -3.35
CA PRO A 331 14.34 24.77 -1.91
C PRO A 331 13.72 25.99 -1.20
N ASP A 332 13.02 26.87 -1.94
CA ASP A 332 12.58 28.19 -1.48
C ASP A 332 11.69 28.16 -0.21
N ASP A 333 10.82 27.16 -0.11
CA ASP A 333 9.85 27.01 0.98
C ASP A 333 10.28 25.97 2.04
N ILE A 334 11.52 25.48 2.01
CA ILE A 334 12.03 24.60 3.07
C ILE A 334 12.17 25.38 4.38
N THR A 335 11.56 24.86 5.44
CA THR A 335 11.55 25.45 6.78
C THR A 335 12.29 24.63 7.83
N GLY A 336 12.64 23.37 7.52
CA GLY A 336 13.27 22.44 8.44
C GLY A 336 12.28 21.77 9.41
N GLU A 337 10.99 21.79 9.06
CA GLU A 337 9.91 21.17 9.82
C GLU A 337 9.24 20.13 8.91
N VAL A 338 9.27 18.86 9.31
CA VAL A 338 8.93 17.74 8.43
C VAL A 338 7.50 17.78 7.89
N HIS A 339 6.53 18.24 8.68
CA HIS A 339 5.14 18.30 8.23
C HIS A 339 4.93 19.43 7.21
N ALA A 340 5.61 20.57 7.37
CA ALA A 340 5.56 21.68 6.42
C ALA A 340 6.35 21.36 5.14
N ASP A 341 7.56 20.81 5.28
CA ASP A 341 8.43 20.50 4.15
C ASP A 341 7.85 19.35 3.32
N GLY A 342 7.16 18.38 3.94
CA GLY A 342 6.48 17.27 3.27
C GLY A 342 5.35 17.69 2.34
N LEU A 343 4.77 18.89 2.51
CA LEU A 343 3.74 19.42 1.62
C LEU A 343 4.26 19.72 0.20
N ILE A 344 5.58 19.92 0.03
CA ILE A 344 6.18 20.10 -1.30
C ILE A 344 5.99 18.82 -2.12
N PHE A 345 6.31 17.66 -1.54
CA PHE A 345 6.14 16.37 -2.20
C PHE A 345 4.66 15.99 -2.33
N ALA A 346 3.86 16.15 -1.27
CA ALA A 346 2.45 15.80 -1.30
C ALA A 346 1.67 16.63 -2.34
N GLY A 347 1.98 17.93 -2.45
CA GLY A 347 1.41 18.79 -3.47
C GLY A 347 1.82 18.38 -4.88
N ALA A 348 3.09 18.00 -5.10
CA ALA A 348 3.54 17.55 -6.42
C ALA A 348 2.79 16.29 -6.89
N ILE A 349 2.51 15.35 -5.98
CA ILE A 349 1.70 14.16 -6.31
C ILE A 349 0.22 14.52 -6.52
N TRP A 350 -0.31 15.49 -5.77
CA TRP A 350 -1.67 15.99 -5.98
C TRP A 350 -1.83 16.64 -7.36
N ASP A 351 -0.88 17.47 -7.76
CA ASP A 351 -0.84 18.08 -9.09
C ASP A 351 -0.61 17.04 -10.19
N LEU A 352 0.18 15.99 -9.93
CA LEU A 352 0.33 14.87 -10.87
C LEU A 352 -1.00 14.19 -11.15
N TRP A 353 -1.84 13.98 -10.13
CA TRP A 353 -3.19 13.44 -10.33
C TRP A 353 -3.99 14.34 -11.27
N ALA A 354 -4.00 15.65 -11.04
CA ALA A 354 -4.69 16.61 -11.89
C ALA A 354 -4.15 16.62 -13.34
N GLU A 355 -2.83 16.55 -13.53
CA GLU A 355 -2.20 16.48 -14.84
C GLU A 355 -2.58 15.19 -15.59
N LEU A 356 -2.62 14.05 -14.90
CA LEU A 356 -3.02 12.76 -15.49
C LEU A 356 -4.50 12.74 -15.88
N GLU A 357 -5.38 13.43 -15.15
CA GLU A 357 -6.80 13.58 -15.52
C GLU A 357 -7.01 14.36 -16.82
N THR A 358 -6.01 15.11 -17.29
CA THR A 358 -6.08 15.77 -18.60
C THR A 358 -5.84 14.80 -19.77
N VAL A 359 -5.20 13.67 -19.48
CA VAL A 359 -4.79 12.65 -20.47
C VAL A 359 -5.69 11.42 -20.42
N TYR A 360 -6.06 10.98 -19.22
CA TYR A 360 -6.82 9.76 -18.96
C TYR A 360 -8.20 10.06 -18.38
N ASP A 361 -9.09 9.07 -18.37
CA ASP A 361 -10.33 9.19 -17.60
C ASP A 361 -10.03 9.20 -16.08
N PRO A 362 -10.91 9.77 -15.24
CA PRO A 362 -10.62 9.98 -13.82
C PRO A 362 -10.24 8.72 -13.03
N GLU A 363 -10.85 7.57 -13.34
CA GLU A 363 -10.55 6.31 -12.65
C GLU A 363 -9.15 5.81 -13.01
N THR A 364 -8.80 5.86 -14.30
CA THR A 364 -7.45 5.52 -14.78
C THR A 364 -6.39 6.48 -14.23
N ALA A 365 -6.64 7.79 -14.24
CA ALA A 365 -5.69 8.79 -13.73
C ALA A 365 -5.42 8.61 -12.23
N TRP A 366 -6.47 8.37 -11.44
CA TRP A 366 -6.36 8.12 -10.00
C TRP A 366 -5.57 6.84 -9.70
N LEU A 367 -5.89 5.73 -10.38
CA LEU A 367 -5.15 4.46 -10.19
C LEU A 367 -3.70 4.56 -10.66
N LEU A 368 -3.43 5.23 -11.77
CA LEU A 368 -2.08 5.44 -12.28
C LEU A 368 -1.27 6.33 -11.33
N THR A 369 -1.86 7.39 -10.77
CA THR A 369 -1.21 8.21 -9.74
C THR A 369 -0.84 7.36 -8.54
N ALA A 370 -1.77 6.53 -8.04
CA ALA A 370 -1.52 5.65 -6.90
C ALA A 370 -0.41 4.64 -7.17
N GLN A 371 -0.39 4.05 -8.38
CA GLN A 371 0.66 3.10 -8.80
C GLN A 371 2.03 3.77 -8.89
N LEU A 372 2.14 4.89 -9.61
CA LEU A 372 3.40 5.63 -9.77
C LEU A 372 3.94 6.08 -8.40
N PHE A 373 3.06 6.59 -7.54
CA PHE A 373 3.41 6.95 -6.17
C PHE A 373 3.93 5.74 -5.38
N ALA A 374 3.23 4.62 -5.41
CA ALA A 374 3.63 3.42 -4.68
C ALA A 374 4.96 2.84 -5.17
N ASP A 375 5.23 2.90 -6.47
CA ASP A 375 6.47 2.40 -7.05
C ASP A 375 7.64 3.35 -6.77
N ALA A 376 7.46 4.66 -6.92
CA ALA A 376 8.52 5.63 -6.68
C ALA A 376 9.01 5.65 -5.23
N ILE A 377 8.12 5.49 -4.25
CA ILE A 377 8.54 5.53 -2.83
C ILE A 377 9.42 4.32 -2.45
N LYS A 378 9.44 3.24 -3.23
CA LYS A 378 10.30 2.06 -2.97
C LYS A 378 11.78 2.41 -3.04
N ALA A 379 12.14 3.41 -3.83
CA ALA A 379 13.50 3.90 -3.95
C ALA A 379 13.97 4.71 -2.73
N GLY A 380 13.05 5.12 -1.84
CA GLY A 380 13.35 5.98 -0.70
C GLY A 380 13.87 7.37 -1.10
N PRO A 381 13.10 8.12 -1.93
CA PRO A 381 13.52 9.44 -2.40
C PRO A 381 13.65 10.43 -1.24
N THR A 382 14.50 11.44 -1.43
CA THR A 382 14.38 12.72 -0.72
C THR A 382 13.50 13.68 -1.52
N ILE A 383 13.13 14.83 -0.95
CA ILE A 383 12.35 15.85 -1.69
C ILE A 383 12.96 16.18 -3.06
N PRO A 384 14.25 16.58 -3.19
CA PRO A 384 14.83 16.89 -4.49
C PRO A 384 14.89 15.71 -5.45
N ASP A 385 15.04 14.48 -4.94
CA ASP A 385 15.17 13.27 -5.78
C ASP A 385 13.81 12.73 -6.26
N SER A 386 12.71 13.18 -5.65
CA SER A 386 11.37 12.61 -5.87
C SER A 386 10.89 12.67 -7.33
N TYR A 387 11.29 13.68 -8.11
CA TYR A 387 10.98 13.74 -9.54
C TYR A 387 11.63 12.58 -10.31
N ASP A 388 12.92 12.33 -10.07
CA ASP A 388 13.68 11.32 -10.80
C ASP A 388 13.13 9.92 -10.50
N GLU A 389 12.73 9.65 -9.25
CA GLU A 389 12.12 8.37 -8.87
C GLU A 389 10.71 8.18 -9.46
N LEU A 390 9.95 9.26 -9.67
CA LEU A 390 8.66 9.18 -10.38
C LEU A 390 8.87 8.87 -11.86
N VAL A 391 9.87 9.47 -12.49
CA VAL A 391 10.23 9.14 -13.89
C VAL A 391 10.70 7.69 -13.98
N ALA A 392 11.56 7.22 -13.06
CA ALA A 392 12.00 5.83 -13.04
C ALA A 392 10.84 4.84 -12.80
N ALA A 393 9.86 5.19 -11.97
CA ALA A 393 8.66 4.38 -11.75
C ALA A 393 7.72 4.34 -12.97
N ASP A 394 7.75 5.38 -13.80
CA ASP A 394 6.95 5.48 -15.02
C ASP A 394 7.58 4.74 -16.22
N ASP A 395 8.87 4.43 -16.18
CA ASP A 395 9.58 3.70 -17.24
C ASP A 395 8.97 2.31 -17.47
N ASP A 396 8.56 2.05 -18.71
CA ASP A 396 7.86 0.82 -19.09
C ASP A 396 8.78 -0.23 -19.75
N ASN A 397 10.03 0.13 -20.05
CA ASN A 397 10.91 -0.69 -20.88
C ASN A 397 12.37 -0.79 -20.38
N GLY A 398 12.76 0.00 -19.37
CA GLY A 398 14.11 0.00 -18.81
C GLY A 398 15.11 0.89 -19.55
N ASP A 399 14.63 1.79 -20.42
CA ASP A 399 15.41 2.68 -21.27
C ASP A 399 14.88 4.12 -21.19
N LEU A 400 15.33 4.87 -20.18
CA LEU A 400 14.97 6.28 -19.99
C LEU A 400 15.37 7.20 -21.17
N SER A 401 16.17 6.73 -22.14
CA SER A 401 16.62 7.58 -23.24
C SER A 401 15.54 7.86 -24.29
N ASP A 402 14.46 7.08 -24.33
CA ASP A 402 13.29 7.33 -25.18
C ASP A 402 12.12 8.01 -24.46
N GLY A 403 12.33 8.43 -23.20
CA GLY A 403 11.33 9.06 -22.34
C GLY A 403 10.48 8.05 -21.58
N THR A 404 9.43 8.51 -20.91
CA THR A 404 8.49 7.64 -20.20
C THR A 404 7.05 7.99 -20.58
N PRO A 405 6.07 7.07 -20.48
CA PRO A 405 4.71 7.26 -20.98
C PRO A 405 4.00 8.52 -20.48
N ASN A 406 4.27 8.92 -19.24
CA ASN A 406 3.64 10.05 -18.54
C ASN A 406 4.64 11.15 -18.16
N GLN A 407 5.84 11.15 -18.75
CA GLN A 407 6.93 12.07 -18.39
C GLN A 407 6.49 13.55 -18.39
N CYS A 408 5.61 13.95 -19.32
CA CYS A 408 5.14 15.32 -19.42
C CYS A 408 4.23 15.73 -18.26
N SER A 409 3.31 14.85 -17.85
CA SER A 409 2.45 15.09 -16.68
C SER A 409 3.28 15.15 -15.40
N ILE A 410 4.27 14.27 -15.26
CA ILE A 410 5.21 14.27 -14.12
C ILE A 410 6.00 15.58 -14.09
N LEU A 411 6.59 15.98 -15.22
CA LEU A 411 7.36 17.22 -15.32
C LEU A 411 6.52 18.45 -14.99
N ASN A 412 5.32 18.57 -15.57
CA ASN A 412 4.45 19.73 -15.34
C ASN A 412 4.10 19.88 -13.86
N ALA A 413 3.67 18.78 -13.22
CA ALA A 413 3.32 18.77 -11.82
C ALA A 413 4.54 19.13 -10.96
N PHE A 414 5.65 18.40 -11.08
CA PHE A 414 6.81 18.58 -10.20
C PHE A 414 7.52 19.94 -10.40
N ALA A 415 7.52 20.49 -11.61
CA ALA A 415 8.10 21.81 -11.87
C ALA A 415 7.37 22.95 -11.13
N LEU A 416 6.06 22.81 -10.86
CA LEU A 416 5.30 23.76 -10.02
C LEU A 416 5.81 23.81 -8.58
N HIS A 417 6.49 22.75 -8.13
CA HIS A 417 7.04 22.57 -6.79
C HIS A 417 8.55 22.74 -6.72
N GLY A 418 9.19 23.28 -7.77
CA GLY A 418 10.63 23.46 -7.76
C GLY A 418 11.43 22.17 -7.99
N LEU A 419 10.75 21.07 -8.33
CA LEU A 419 11.34 19.75 -8.50
C LEU A 419 11.56 19.41 -9.98
N GLY A 420 12.58 18.61 -10.24
CA GLY A 420 12.97 18.22 -11.58
C GLY A 420 13.51 19.37 -12.44
N PRO A 421 13.72 19.11 -13.74
CA PRO A 421 14.35 20.05 -14.66
C PRO A 421 13.66 21.41 -14.73
N GLY A 422 12.33 21.49 -14.67
CA GLY A 422 11.59 22.77 -14.77
C GLY A 422 11.43 23.55 -13.46
N GLY A 423 11.90 23.01 -12.33
CA GLY A 423 11.58 23.53 -11.01
C GLY A 423 12.61 24.48 -10.40
N SER A 424 13.90 24.16 -10.49
CA SER A 424 14.98 24.85 -9.77
C SER A 424 15.84 25.78 -10.64
N GLY A 425 15.29 26.31 -11.74
CA GLY A 425 16.09 27.00 -12.76
C GLY A 425 17.06 26.06 -13.49
N GLY A 426 16.81 24.75 -13.38
CA GLY A 426 17.37 23.78 -14.31
C GLY A 426 16.82 24.07 -15.69
N SER A 427 17.64 23.84 -16.71
CA SER A 427 17.11 23.74 -18.05
C SER A 427 16.78 22.27 -18.31
N THR A 428 15.73 22.01 -19.06
CA THR A 428 15.45 20.68 -19.62
C THR A 428 16.46 20.29 -20.70
N LEU A 429 17.36 21.21 -21.05
CA LEU A 429 18.52 21.01 -21.90
C LEU A 429 19.79 20.80 -21.07
N THR A 430 20.73 20.06 -21.62
CA THR A 430 22.13 20.05 -21.18
C THR A 430 23.03 20.20 -22.38
N VAL A 431 24.23 20.75 -22.17
CA VAL A 431 25.24 20.92 -23.22
C VAL A 431 26.51 20.17 -22.83
N ALA A 432 26.95 19.27 -23.70
CA ALA A 432 28.17 18.48 -23.54
C ALA A 432 29.22 18.93 -24.56
N HIS A 433 30.44 19.22 -24.10
CA HIS A 433 31.56 19.63 -24.95
C HIS A 433 32.85 18.95 -24.49
N GLU A 434 33.60 18.41 -25.45
CA GLU A 434 34.96 17.90 -25.20
C GLU A 434 35.96 19.05 -25.17
N THR A 435 36.73 19.18 -24.09
CA THR A 435 37.72 20.24 -23.91
C THR A 435 38.73 20.29 -25.06
N LEU A 436 38.98 21.49 -25.58
CA LEU A 436 39.98 21.72 -26.61
C LEU A 436 41.37 21.42 -26.07
N VAL A 437 42.16 20.71 -26.85
CA VAL A 437 43.59 20.52 -26.57
C VAL A 437 44.38 21.77 -26.94
N ASN A 438 45.64 21.84 -26.50
CA ASN A 438 46.57 22.90 -26.87
C ASN A 438 46.67 23.03 -28.41
N GLN A 439 46.75 24.27 -28.87
CA GLN A 439 46.62 24.62 -30.28
C GLN A 439 47.92 25.16 -30.85
N GLU A 440 48.17 24.88 -32.13
CA GLU A 440 49.33 25.41 -32.84
C GLU A 440 49.20 26.93 -33.08
N PRO A 441 50.29 27.72 -33.01
CA PRO A 441 50.26 29.17 -33.26
C PRO A 441 49.83 29.55 -34.68
N THR A 442 49.94 28.61 -35.63
CA THR A 442 49.58 28.83 -37.04
C THR A 442 48.11 28.57 -37.33
N ALA A 443 47.34 28.06 -36.37
CA ALA A 443 45.91 27.86 -36.54
C ALA A 443 45.19 29.22 -36.74
N THR A 444 44.24 29.25 -37.66
CA THR A 444 43.46 30.46 -37.99
C THR A 444 42.22 30.62 -37.13
N GLU A 445 41.78 29.53 -36.51
CA GLU A 445 40.65 29.42 -35.59
C GLU A 445 40.77 28.09 -34.82
N TYR A 446 40.03 27.95 -33.74
CA TYR A 446 39.98 26.76 -32.90
C TYR A 446 38.57 26.17 -32.95
N PRO A 447 38.32 25.17 -33.82
CA PRO A 447 37.01 24.57 -33.98
C PRO A 447 36.52 23.95 -32.67
N LEU A 448 35.26 24.15 -32.35
CA LEU A 448 34.60 23.53 -31.21
C LEU A 448 33.23 22.98 -31.63
N SER A 449 32.85 21.88 -31.00
CA SER A 449 31.55 21.25 -31.15
C SER A 449 31.00 20.89 -29.79
N ALA A 450 29.70 21.07 -29.61
CA ALA A 450 28.98 20.63 -28.43
C ALA A 450 27.68 19.94 -28.85
N GLU A 451 27.19 19.05 -28.00
CA GLU A 451 25.94 18.32 -28.19
C GLU A 451 24.94 18.75 -27.12
N LEU A 452 23.72 19.04 -27.56
CA LEU A 452 22.58 19.35 -26.72
C LEU A 452 21.74 18.11 -26.54
N THR A 453 21.43 17.79 -25.28
CA THR A 453 20.51 16.72 -24.92
C THR A 453 19.32 17.33 -24.19
N SER A 454 18.11 17.09 -24.70
CA SER A 454 16.86 17.44 -24.01
C SER A 454 16.35 16.22 -23.26
N PHE A 455 16.07 16.38 -21.97
CA PHE A 455 15.58 15.29 -21.13
C PHE A 455 14.07 15.02 -21.29
N ALA A 456 13.33 15.93 -21.94
CA ALA A 456 11.90 15.78 -22.20
C ALA A 456 11.49 16.50 -23.50
N PRO A 457 12.04 16.10 -24.66
CA PRO A 457 11.92 16.84 -25.92
C PRO A 457 10.47 16.96 -26.44
N ASP A 458 9.59 16.05 -26.02
CA ASP A 458 8.18 16.04 -26.39
C ASP A 458 7.28 16.81 -25.39
N CYS A 459 7.80 17.16 -24.21
CA CYS A 459 7.03 17.78 -23.14
C CYS A 459 7.22 19.30 -23.08
N VAL A 460 8.43 19.76 -23.35
CA VAL A 460 8.81 21.17 -23.24
C VAL A 460 9.44 21.60 -24.54
N ALA A 461 8.92 22.68 -25.12
CA ALA A 461 9.51 23.34 -26.28
C ALA A 461 10.73 24.19 -25.86
N ALA A 462 11.68 23.59 -25.14
CA ALA A 462 12.97 24.20 -24.85
C ALA A 462 13.85 24.11 -26.10
N GLU A 463 13.47 24.82 -27.15
CA GLU A 463 14.25 24.89 -28.37
C GLU A 463 15.42 25.85 -28.14
N PRO A 464 16.67 25.46 -28.47
CA PRO A 464 17.81 26.34 -28.33
C PRO A 464 17.67 27.54 -29.28
N GLU A 465 17.73 28.75 -28.72
CA GLU A 465 17.61 30.01 -29.47
C GLU A 465 18.99 30.58 -29.82
N GLU A 466 19.91 30.57 -28.85
CA GLU A 466 21.23 31.18 -28.98
C GLU A 466 22.31 30.28 -28.37
N ALA A 467 23.45 30.14 -29.07
CA ALA A 467 24.61 29.42 -28.56
C ALA A 467 25.88 30.27 -28.73
N VAL A 468 26.66 30.39 -27.66
CA VAL A 468 27.82 31.28 -27.58
C VAL A 468 28.98 30.53 -26.94
N VAL A 469 30.20 30.70 -27.48
CA VAL A 469 31.42 30.44 -26.72
C VAL A 469 31.94 31.76 -26.17
N HIS A 470 32.11 31.80 -24.86
CA HIS A 470 32.75 32.90 -24.15
C HIS A 470 34.21 32.52 -23.92
N TYR A 471 35.15 33.38 -24.29
CA TYR A 471 36.58 33.12 -24.12
C TYR A 471 37.34 34.32 -23.57
N SER A 472 38.41 34.05 -22.83
CA SER A 472 39.27 35.03 -22.17
C SER A 472 40.74 34.69 -22.39
N ILE A 473 41.59 35.72 -22.48
CA ILE A 473 43.05 35.59 -22.55
C ILE A 473 43.76 36.35 -21.42
N ASP A 474 43.00 36.86 -20.45
CA ASP A 474 43.49 37.68 -19.33
C ASP A 474 43.16 37.06 -17.96
N GLY A 475 42.95 35.74 -17.92
CA GLY A 475 42.62 34.99 -16.72
C GLY A 475 41.19 35.25 -16.22
N GLY A 476 40.25 35.47 -17.15
CA GLY A 476 38.84 35.67 -16.85
C GLY A 476 38.46 37.08 -16.40
N ALA A 477 39.37 38.06 -16.50
CA ALA A 477 39.07 39.45 -16.15
C ALA A 477 38.13 40.11 -17.18
N THR A 478 38.29 39.75 -18.45
CA THR A 478 37.37 40.09 -19.53
C THR A 478 37.06 38.87 -20.40
N TRP A 479 35.82 38.84 -20.91
CA TRP A 479 35.30 37.76 -21.75
C TRP A 479 34.84 38.33 -23.09
N ALA A 480 35.23 37.65 -24.17
CA ALA A 480 34.79 37.92 -25.53
C ALA A 480 33.90 36.78 -26.02
N ASP A 481 32.97 37.12 -26.91
CA ASP A 481 31.95 36.18 -27.39
C ASP A 481 32.21 35.81 -28.84
N ALA A 482 32.07 34.53 -29.17
CA ALA A 482 31.94 34.04 -30.54
C ALA A 482 30.65 33.23 -30.67
N MET A 483 29.84 33.58 -31.67
CA MET A 483 28.55 32.93 -31.93
C MET A 483 28.78 31.53 -32.49
N LEU A 484 28.02 30.58 -31.96
CA LEU A 484 27.98 29.20 -32.43
C LEU A 484 26.75 29.00 -33.30
N SER A 485 26.88 28.19 -34.34
CA SER A 485 25.76 27.72 -35.14
C SER A 485 25.06 26.56 -34.46
N LEU A 486 23.73 26.62 -34.45
CA LEU A 486 22.85 25.53 -34.06
C LEU A 486 22.39 24.79 -35.32
N SER A 487 22.51 23.47 -35.34
CA SER A 487 22.00 22.62 -36.41
C SER A 487 21.12 21.49 -35.86
N GLY A 488 19.90 21.38 -36.40
CA GLY A 488 18.91 20.45 -35.87
C GLY A 488 18.46 20.84 -34.47
N LYS A 489 18.14 19.83 -33.63
CA LYS A 489 17.75 20.02 -32.22
C LYS A 489 18.90 19.76 -31.22
N GLY A 490 20.10 19.41 -31.72
CA GLY A 490 21.15 18.82 -30.89
C GLY A 490 22.56 19.34 -31.14
N ASP A 491 22.92 19.72 -32.36
CA ASP A 491 24.33 20.00 -32.68
C ASP A 491 24.66 21.49 -32.56
N VAL A 492 25.70 21.80 -31.79
CA VAL A 492 26.28 23.14 -31.65
C VAL A 492 27.68 23.12 -32.25
N ALA A 493 27.99 24.03 -33.16
CA ALA A 493 29.32 24.10 -33.78
C ALA A 493 29.77 25.54 -34.02
N GLY A 494 31.07 25.79 -33.89
CA GLY A 494 31.67 27.07 -34.19
C GLY A 494 33.18 27.05 -33.98
N ALA A 495 33.78 28.20 -33.76
CA ALA A 495 35.20 28.29 -33.47
C ALA A 495 35.54 29.52 -32.64
N ILE A 496 36.55 29.39 -31.78
CA ILE A 496 37.19 30.53 -31.14
C ILE A 496 38.18 31.14 -32.15
N PRO A 497 38.18 32.46 -32.40
CA PRO A 497 39.16 33.10 -33.30
C PRO A 497 40.60 32.88 -32.82
N ALA A 498 41.56 32.83 -33.76
CA ALA A 498 42.98 32.69 -33.41
C ALA A 498 43.45 33.73 -32.38
N GLN A 499 44.18 33.27 -31.37
CA GLN A 499 44.75 34.09 -30.31
C GLN A 499 46.28 34.21 -30.46
N PRO A 500 46.92 35.24 -29.89
CA PRO A 500 48.37 35.40 -29.94
C PRO A 500 49.12 34.20 -29.35
N GLN A 501 50.28 33.87 -29.92
CA GLN A 501 51.16 32.85 -29.37
C GLN A 501 51.52 33.15 -27.90
N GLY A 502 51.45 32.12 -27.05
CA GLY A 502 51.72 32.18 -25.63
C GLY A 502 50.50 32.53 -24.78
N SER A 503 49.32 32.66 -25.37
CA SER A 503 48.07 32.87 -24.63
C SER A 503 47.61 31.59 -23.94
N VAL A 504 47.14 31.72 -22.71
CA VAL A 504 46.24 30.75 -22.07
C VAL A 504 44.83 31.24 -22.39
N VAL A 505 44.03 30.39 -23.03
CA VAL A 505 42.66 30.70 -23.42
C VAL A 505 41.72 29.96 -22.47
N ASP A 506 41.04 30.70 -21.61
CA ASP A 506 39.96 30.20 -20.78
C ASP A 506 38.65 30.34 -21.54
N TYR A 507 37.79 29.33 -21.56
CA TYR A 507 36.53 29.39 -22.31
C TYR A 507 35.42 28.53 -21.71
N TYR A 508 34.18 28.88 -22.01
CA TYR A 508 32.99 28.04 -21.73
C TYR A 508 31.93 28.25 -22.82
N VAL A 509 31.12 27.21 -23.05
CA VAL A 509 29.99 27.25 -23.97
C VAL A 509 28.73 27.54 -23.17
N SER A 510 27.87 28.42 -23.67
CA SER A 510 26.52 28.62 -23.15
C SER A 510 25.48 28.48 -24.26
N VAL A 511 24.34 27.89 -23.93
CA VAL A 511 23.17 27.83 -24.82
C VAL A 511 21.95 28.34 -24.07
N THR A 512 21.23 29.27 -24.69
CA THR A 512 19.99 29.86 -24.17
C THR A 512 18.80 29.34 -24.97
N ASN A 513 17.75 28.87 -24.29
CA ASN A 513 16.51 28.42 -24.92
C ASN A 513 15.52 29.58 -25.15
N THR A 514 14.41 29.31 -25.84
CA THR A 514 13.34 30.28 -26.09
C THR A 514 12.62 30.79 -24.84
N ASP A 515 12.74 30.08 -23.72
CA ASP A 515 12.16 30.47 -22.42
C ASP A 515 13.10 31.40 -21.64
N GLY A 516 14.34 31.58 -22.11
CA GLY A 516 15.38 32.42 -21.52
C GLY A 516 16.31 31.69 -20.56
N ASP A 517 16.17 30.38 -20.37
CA ASP A 517 17.06 29.58 -19.54
C ASP A 517 18.39 29.34 -20.25
N THR A 518 19.49 29.41 -19.49
CA THR A 518 20.84 29.23 -20.03
C THR A 518 21.53 28.01 -19.41
N VAL A 519 22.03 27.11 -20.27
CA VAL A 519 22.89 25.98 -19.89
C VAL A 519 24.33 26.27 -20.24
N GLN A 520 25.27 25.74 -19.45
CA GLN A 520 26.69 26.01 -19.65
C GLN A 520 27.54 24.73 -19.55
N ASN A 521 28.58 24.66 -20.37
CA ASN A 521 29.64 23.67 -20.26
C ASN A 521 31.01 24.36 -20.21
N PRO A 522 31.80 24.14 -19.14
CA PRO A 522 31.48 23.32 -17.96
C PRO A 522 30.48 24.04 -17.03
N THR A 523 29.90 23.30 -16.08
CA THR A 523 28.99 23.87 -15.07
C THR A 523 29.72 24.95 -14.25
N GLY A 524 29.12 26.13 -14.16
CA GLY A 524 29.70 27.33 -13.54
C GLY A 524 30.32 28.32 -14.53
N GLY A 525 30.54 27.93 -15.79
CA GLY A 525 31.01 28.84 -16.85
C GLY A 525 32.24 29.63 -16.43
N SER A 526 32.10 30.96 -16.31
CA SER A 526 33.19 31.87 -15.94
C SER A 526 33.91 31.59 -14.61
N ILE A 527 33.27 30.90 -13.65
CA ILE A 527 33.93 30.55 -12.36
C ILE A 527 34.76 29.27 -12.42
N ASN A 528 34.54 28.45 -13.45
CA ASN A 528 35.23 27.17 -13.63
C ASN A 528 35.42 26.85 -15.13
N PRO A 529 36.07 27.70 -15.94
CA PRO A 529 36.11 27.51 -17.38
C PRO A 529 37.03 26.34 -17.80
N HIS A 530 36.86 25.87 -19.03
CA HIS A 530 37.87 25.06 -19.72
C HIS A 530 39.09 25.93 -20.06
N SER A 531 40.26 25.33 -20.25
CA SER A 531 41.47 26.06 -20.64
C SER A 531 42.33 25.29 -21.64
N PHE A 532 42.92 26.01 -22.61
CA PHE A 532 43.96 25.48 -23.49
C PHE A 532 45.02 26.55 -23.78
N ILE A 533 46.17 26.13 -24.31
CA ILE A 533 47.30 27.03 -24.60
C ILE A 533 47.53 27.13 -26.11
N VAL A 534 47.88 28.34 -26.57
CA VAL A 534 48.29 28.58 -27.96
C VAL A 534 49.81 28.59 -28.06
N GLY A 535 50.35 27.49 -28.58
CA GLY A 535 51.78 27.30 -28.80
C GLY A 535 52.34 26.01 -28.21
N GLU A 536 53.60 25.74 -28.55
CA GLU A 536 54.32 24.60 -27.99
C GLU A 536 54.57 24.80 -26.50
N LEU A 537 54.11 23.85 -25.70
CA LEU A 537 54.59 23.67 -24.34
C LEU A 537 55.94 22.97 -24.38
N VAL A 538 56.96 23.66 -23.89
CA VAL A 538 58.22 23.02 -23.55
C VAL A 538 58.10 22.56 -22.11
N GLU A 539 58.03 21.26 -21.90
CA GLU A 539 58.11 20.67 -20.56
C GLU A 539 59.49 21.00 -19.97
N VAL A 540 59.52 21.90 -18.99
CA VAL A 540 60.76 22.32 -18.33
C VAL A 540 61.12 21.34 -17.21
N TYR A 541 60.11 20.73 -16.59
CA TYR A 541 60.22 19.76 -15.50
C TYR A 541 58.86 19.07 -15.32
N CYS A 542 58.84 17.75 -15.11
CA CYS A 542 57.66 16.96 -14.77
C CYS A 542 58.03 16.01 -13.63
N GLU A 543 57.19 15.96 -12.59
CA GLU A 543 57.32 15.10 -11.42
C GLU A 543 55.91 14.71 -11.00
N ASP A 544 55.60 13.42 -11.05
CA ASP A 544 54.27 12.90 -10.70
C ASP A 544 54.13 12.62 -9.20
N PHE A 545 55.25 12.67 -8.45
CA PHE A 545 55.33 12.34 -7.03
C PHE A 545 54.90 10.90 -6.69
N GLU A 546 54.81 10.03 -7.69
CA GLU A 546 54.45 8.62 -7.52
C GLU A 546 55.69 7.76 -7.27
N ASP A 547 56.84 8.15 -7.85
CA ASP A 547 58.10 7.39 -7.77
C ASP A 547 59.21 8.05 -6.90
N ASP A 548 59.21 9.39 -6.74
CA ASP A 548 60.17 10.15 -5.92
C ASP A 548 59.55 11.47 -5.43
N ASP A 549 60.08 12.06 -4.36
CA ASP A 549 59.64 13.37 -3.87
C ASP A 549 60.20 14.54 -4.68
N GLY A 550 60.81 14.29 -5.85
CA GLY A 550 61.41 15.28 -6.73
C GLY A 550 62.52 16.13 -6.08
N GLY A 551 63.07 15.70 -4.94
CA GLY A 551 63.98 16.50 -4.13
C GLY A 551 63.30 17.64 -3.37
N TYR A 552 61.96 17.63 -3.28
CA TYR A 552 61.19 18.55 -2.47
C TYR A 552 61.23 18.12 -1.00
N THR A 553 61.35 19.08 -0.08
CA THR A 553 61.25 18.83 1.36
C THR A 553 59.87 19.26 1.83
N SER A 554 59.14 18.37 2.49
CA SER A 554 57.81 18.66 3.02
C SER A 554 57.85 18.95 4.53
N GLU A 555 56.99 19.85 4.99
CA GLU A 555 56.75 20.16 6.41
C GLU A 555 55.24 20.18 6.68
N LEU A 556 54.80 19.57 7.78
CA LEU A 556 53.40 19.50 8.17
C LEU A 556 52.95 20.84 8.76
N VAL A 557 52.11 21.60 8.05
CA VAL A 557 51.74 22.97 8.47
C VAL A 557 50.53 23.00 9.43
N ALA A 558 49.65 21.99 9.43
CA ALA A 558 48.65 21.73 10.48
C ALA A 558 47.89 20.39 10.25
N GLY A 559 47.49 19.71 11.33
CA GLY A 559 46.68 18.48 11.30
C GLY A 559 47.01 17.56 12.48
N GLY A 560 46.23 17.65 13.56
CA GLY A 560 46.26 16.71 14.68
C GLY A 560 45.47 15.45 14.34
N ARG A 561 45.94 14.31 14.86
CA ARG A 561 45.39 12.95 14.68
C ARG A 561 43.88 12.83 14.78
#